data_AF-A0A5S9MF54-F1
#
_entry.id   AF-A0A5S9MF54-F1
#
_cell.length_a   1.000
_cell.length_b   1.000
_cell.length_c   1.000
_cell.angle_alpha   90.00
_cell.angle_beta   90.00
_cell.angle_gamma   90.00
#
_symmetry.space_group_name_H-M   'P 1'
#
loop_
_entity.id
_entity.type
_entity.pdbx_description
1 polymer ?
#
loop_
_entity_poly.entity_id
_entity_poly.type
_entity_poly.pdbx_seq_one_letter_code
_entity_poly.pdbx_strand_id
1 'polypeptide(L)'
;MTKEQDWDMLKETYRQHVKKNKLMEKGLFDLDELIEYEAVQTPLDLQQKKGAYRGAIYGMSSNSFKQAFFRINNQSKDIEGLWFVGGTSHPGGGTPMVTKSGQLVAEAILKQWT
;
A
#
# COMPACT_ATOMS: atom_id res chain seq x y z
N MET A 1 -20.21 -4.99 5.07
CA MET A 1 -18.90 -5.11 5.76
C MET A 1 -18.20 -6.35 5.22
N THR A 2 -16.94 -6.25 4.81
CA THR A 2 -16.13 -7.45 4.52
C THR A 2 -16.10 -8.29 5.79
N LYS A 3 -16.35 -9.60 5.68
CA LYS A 3 -16.27 -10.53 6.82
C LYS A 3 -14.90 -10.37 7.49
N GLU A 4 -14.89 -10.46 8.81
CA GLU A 4 -13.65 -10.54 9.56
C GLU A 4 -12.84 -11.73 9.04
N GLN A 5 -11.59 -11.48 8.69
CA GLN A 5 -10.70 -12.47 8.09
C GLN A 5 -9.82 -13.05 9.18
N ASP A 6 -9.75 -14.37 9.25
CA ASP A 6 -8.75 -15.06 10.05
C ASP A 6 -7.40 -14.95 9.33
N TRP A 7 -6.64 -13.92 9.71
CA TRP A 7 -5.36 -13.61 9.09
C TRP A 7 -4.29 -14.65 9.41
N ASP A 8 -4.36 -15.32 10.57
CA ASP A 8 -3.39 -16.34 10.95
C ASP A 8 -3.55 -17.58 10.07
N MET A 9 -4.78 -18.03 9.87
CA MET A 9 -5.08 -19.15 8.98
C MET A 9 -4.77 -18.83 7.50
N LEU A 10 -5.12 -17.63 7.03
CA LEU A 10 -4.83 -17.21 5.64
C LEU A 10 -3.32 -17.09 5.39
N LYS A 11 -2.57 -16.56 6.36
CA LYS A 11 -1.12 -16.41 6.29
C LYS A 11 -0.42 -17.75 6.10
N GLU A 12 -0.76 -18.74 6.92
CA GLU A 12 -0.24 -20.10 6.82
C GLU A 12 -0.62 -20.75 5.49
N THR A 13 -1.90 -20.70 5.13
CA THR A 13 -2.41 -21.34 3.92
C THR A 13 -1.77 -20.77 2.66
N TYR A 14 -1.65 -19.44 2.57
CA TYR A 14 -1.04 -18.78 1.42
C TYR A 14 0.47 -19.02 1.36
N ARG A 15 1.15 -19.07 2.51
CA ARG A 15 2.57 -19.44 2.59
C ARG A 15 2.81 -20.81 1.96
N GLN A 16 2.05 -21.82 2.38
CA GLN A 16 2.17 -23.18 1.83
C GLN A 16 1.85 -23.23 0.34
N HIS A 17 0.81 -22.50 -0.10
CA HIS A 17 0.45 -22.41 -1.51
C HIS A 17 1.59 -21.84 -2.37
N VAL A 18 2.26 -20.77 -1.91
CA VAL A 18 3.41 -20.20 -2.64
C VAL A 18 4.55 -21.21 -2.74
N LYS A 19 4.94 -21.82 -1.62
CA LYS A 19 6.07 -22.78 -1.60
C LYS A 19 5.77 -24.00 -2.48
N LYS A 20 4.66 -24.69 -2.22
CA LYS A 20 4.34 -26.00 -2.82
C LYS A 20 3.74 -25.91 -4.21
N ASN A 21 2.92 -24.90 -4.48
CA ASN A 21 2.15 -24.84 -5.72
C ASN A 21 2.62 -23.74 -6.68
N LYS A 22 3.52 -22.83 -6.29
CA LYS A 22 4.01 -21.78 -7.20
C LYS A 22 5.49 -21.86 -7.46
N LEU A 23 6.29 -22.14 -6.43
CA LEU A 23 7.74 -22.20 -6.56
C LEU A 23 8.23 -23.59 -6.97
N MET A 24 7.71 -24.66 -6.37
CA MET A 24 8.06 -26.03 -6.78
C MET A 24 7.63 -26.33 -8.23
N GLU A 25 6.45 -25.88 -8.68
CA GLU A 25 6.02 -25.99 -10.09
C GLU A 25 6.99 -25.28 -11.05
N LYS A 26 7.80 -24.33 -10.56
CA LYS A 26 8.82 -23.62 -11.32
C LYS A 26 10.23 -24.19 -11.13
N GLY A 27 10.36 -25.35 -10.51
CA GLY A 27 11.63 -26.06 -10.33
C GLY A 27 12.43 -25.65 -9.09
N LEU A 28 11.82 -24.92 -8.14
CA LEU A 28 12.45 -24.60 -6.87
C LEU A 28 12.03 -25.63 -5.81
N PHE A 29 12.91 -26.58 -5.52
CA PHE A 29 12.69 -27.68 -4.58
C PHE A 29 13.33 -27.43 -3.23
N ASP A 30 12.99 -28.27 -2.24
CA ASP A 30 13.61 -28.33 -0.91
C ASP A 30 13.64 -26.97 -0.17
N LEU A 31 12.68 -26.10 -0.47
CA LEU A 31 12.60 -24.76 0.11
C LEU A 31 12.47 -24.78 1.64
N ASP A 32 11.87 -25.82 2.22
CA ASP A 32 11.80 -25.96 3.68
C ASP A 32 13.19 -26.19 4.31
N GLU A 33 14.13 -26.78 3.58
CA GLU A 33 15.50 -27.05 4.04
C GLU A 33 16.46 -25.90 3.73
N LEU A 34 16.19 -25.16 2.64
CA LEU A 34 17.07 -24.09 2.15
C LEU A 34 16.73 -22.71 2.73
N ILE A 35 15.53 -22.51 3.29
CA ILE A 35 15.13 -21.22 3.87
C ILE A 35 15.78 -21.04 5.25
N GLU A 36 16.74 -20.14 5.35
CA GLU A 36 17.35 -19.73 6.63
C GLU A 36 16.49 -18.71 7.40
N TYR A 37 15.74 -17.89 6.67
CA TYR A 37 14.90 -16.85 7.25
C TYR A 37 13.62 -16.64 6.43
N GLU A 38 12.50 -16.51 7.14
CA GLU A 38 11.21 -16.23 6.55
C GLU A 38 10.46 -15.16 7.35
N ALA A 39 9.92 -14.17 6.64
CA ALA A 39 8.99 -13.21 7.19
C ALA A 39 7.75 -13.13 6.31
N VAL A 40 6.60 -13.45 6.90
CA VAL A 40 5.32 -13.35 6.22
C VAL A 40 4.54 -12.17 6.77
N GLN A 41 4.06 -11.31 5.87
CA GLN A 41 3.29 -10.11 6.20
C GLN A 41 1.92 -10.16 5.55
N THR A 42 0.90 -9.82 6.34
CA THR A 42 -0.49 -9.71 5.92
C THR A 42 -0.88 -8.24 5.69
N PRO A 43 -1.99 -7.96 4.99
CA PRO A 43 -2.61 -6.64 4.99
C PRO A 43 -2.88 -6.07 6.40
N LEU A 44 -3.22 -6.91 7.39
CA LEU A 44 -3.37 -6.46 8.77
C LEU A 44 -2.04 -5.99 9.36
N ASP A 45 -0.94 -6.72 9.11
CA ASP A 45 0.40 -6.30 9.51
C ASP A 45 0.77 -4.94 8.91
N LEU A 46 0.46 -4.73 7.62
CA LEU A 46 0.71 -3.45 6.94
C LEU A 46 -0.11 -2.31 7.55
N GLN A 47 -1.38 -2.56 7.87
CA GLN A 47 -2.22 -1.57 8.53
C GLN A 47 -1.65 -1.17 9.89
N GLN A 48 -1.27 -2.15 10.71
CA GLN A 48 -0.75 -1.92 12.06
C GLN A 48 0.62 -1.23 12.03
N LYS A 49 1.52 -1.63 11.12
CA LYS A 49 2.90 -1.12 11.08
C LYS A 49 3.05 0.22 10.36
N LYS A 50 2.17 0.53 9.40
CA LYS A 50 2.33 1.68 8.51
C LYS A 50 1.12 2.63 8.49
N GLY A 51 0.08 2.34 9.26
CA GLY A 51 -1.17 3.12 9.21
C GLY A 51 -1.91 2.99 7.88
N ALA A 52 -1.54 2.01 7.03
CA ALA A 52 -2.16 1.80 5.74
C ALA A 52 -3.57 1.25 5.94
N TYR A 53 -4.60 2.08 5.73
CA TYR A 53 -5.98 1.65 5.90
C TYR A 53 -6.28 0.40 5.06
N ARG A 54 -6.77 -0.65 5.72
CA ARG A 54 -7.03 -2.00 5.16
C ARG A 54 -5.79 -2.68 4.55
N GLY A 55 -4.58 -2.26 4.93
CA GLY A 55 -3.34 -2.75 4.36
C GLY A 55 -3.10 -2.34 2.91
N ALA A 56 -3.80 -1.32 2.40
CA ALA A 56 -3.71 -0.91 1.00
C ALA A 56 -2.35 -0.27 0.67
N ILE A 57 -1.62 -0.87 -0.25
CA ILE A 57 -0.27 -0.41 -0.67
C ILE A 57 -0.28 0.79 -1.63
N TYR A 58 -1.42 1.08 -2.28
CA TYR A 58 -1.58 2.18 -3.25
C TYR A 58 -2.71 3.16 -2.90
N GLY A 59 -3.20 3.10 -1.67
CA GLY A 59 -4.38 3.84 -1.24
C GLY A 59 -5.65 3.34 -1.94
N MET A 60 -6.51 4.26 -2.36
CA MET A 60 -7.72 3.91 -3.11
C MET A 60 -7.38 3.20 -4.43
N SER A 61 -8.15 2.17 -4.76
CA SER A 61 -7.94 1.38 -5.97
C SER A 61 -8.17 2.23 -7.22
N SER A 62 -7.48 1.90 -8.31
CA SER A 62 -7.65 2.55 -9.62
C SER A 62 -8.43 1.65 -10.59
N ASN A 63 -9.30 0.80 -10.06
CA ASN A 63 -10.06 -0.19 -10.84
C ASN A 63 -11.13 0.44 -11.75
N SER A 64 -11.34 1.76 -11.65
CA SER A 64 -12.06 2.53 -12.66
C SER A 64 -11.43 3.92 -12.81
N PHE A 65 -11.56 4.51 -14.00
CA PHE A 65 -11.06 5.85 -14.30
C PHE A 65 -11.56 6.85 -13.26
N LYS A 66 -12.86 6.84 -12.93
CA LYS A 66 -13.46 7.70 -11.90
C LYS A 66 -12.76 7.58 -10.55
N GLN A 67 -12.43 6.37 -10.09
CA GLN A 67 -11.74 6.16 -8.80
C GLN A 67 -10.32 6.73 -8.78
N ALA A 68 -9.63 6.78 -9.94
CA ALA A 68 -8.33 7.43 -10.04
C ALA A 68 -8.40 8.97 -9.87
N PHE A 69 -9.52 9.60 -10.26
CA PHE A 69 -9.74 11.04 -10.08
C PHE A 69 -10.24 11.44 -8.69
N PHE A 70 -10.82 10.50 -7.92
CA PHE A 70 -11.30 10.77 -6.56
C PHE A 70 -10.21 10.68 -5.49
N ARG A 71 -8.93 10.74 -5.86
CA ARG A 71 -7.83 10.80 -4.89
C ARG A 71 -7.93 12.07 -4.04
N ILE A 72 -7.52 11.96 -2.78
CA ILE A 72 -7.55 13.08 -1.83
C ILE A 72 -6.63 14.18 -2.37
N ASN A 73 -7.14 15.39 -2.49
CA ASN A 73 -6.35 16.54 -2.95
C ASN A 73 -5.19 16.81 -1.99
N ASN A 74 -4.11 17.41 -2.51
CA ASN A 74 -2.96 17.74 -1.70
C ASN A 74 -3.20 18.87 -0.67
N GLN A 75 -4.28 19.64 -0.82
CA GLN A 75 -4.66 20.70 0.11
C GLN A 75 -6.03 20.39 0.71
N SER A 76 -6.17 20.61 2.02
CA SER A 76 -7.47 20.55 2.69
C SER A 76 -8.40 21.65 2.19
N LYS A 77 -9.67 21.32 2.01
CA LYS A 77 -10.72 22.30 1.70
C LYS A 77 -11.29 22.97 2.95
N ASP A 78 -11.14 22.32 4.10
CA ASP A 78 -11.83 22.70 5.33
C ASP A 78 -10.90 23.36 6.36
N ILE A 79 -9.57 23.14 6.23
CA ILE A 79 -8.57 23.62 7.19
C ILE A 79 -7.46 24.34 6.42
N GLU A 80 -7.35 25.64 6.63
CA GLU A 80 -6.28 26.46 6.04
C GLU A 80 -4.90 26.00 6.55
N GLY A 81 -3.93 25.95 5.66
CA GLY A 81 -2.56 25.50 5.98
C GLY A 81 -2.39 23.99 6.15
N LEU A 82 -3.45 23.18 6.04
CA LEU A 82 -3.34 21.71 6.10
C LEU A 82 -3.13 21.10 4.72
N TRP A 83 -2.07 20.31 4.59
CA TRP A 83 -1.67 19.62 3.36
C TRP A 83 -1.59 18.10 3.55
N PHE A 84 -1.90 17.37 2.48
CA PHE A 84 -1.80 15.93 2.42
C PHE A 84 -0.78 15.51 1.36
N VAL A 85 0.12 14.61 1.73
CA VAL A 85 1.20 14.09 0.88
C VAL A 85 1.28 12.57 1.02
N GLY A 86 1.61 11.89 -0.06
CA GLY A 86 1.92 10.46 -0.06
C GLY A 86 1.03 9.64 -1.00
N GLY A 87 1.05 8.32 -0.81
CA GLY A 87 0.48 7.38 -1.79
C GLY A 87 -1.05 7.30 -1.81
N THR A 88 -1.69 7.86 -0.78
CA THR A 88 -3.14 7.94 -0.64
C THR A 88 -3.71 9.27 -1.15
N SER A 89 -2.85 10.27 -1.34
CA SER A 89 -3.17 11.59 -1.88
C SER A 89 -2.87 11.66 -3.38
N HIS A 90 -3.27 12.75 -4.02
CA HIS A 90 -2.87 13.08 -5.38
C HIS A 90 -1.32 13.16 -5.49
N PRO A 91 -0.71 12.69 -6.60
CA PRO A 91 -1.30 12.03 -7.76
C PRO A 91 -1.59 10.54 -7.57
N GLY A 92 -1.03 9.90 -6.55
CA GLY A 92 -1.36 8.53 -6.17
C GLY A 92 -0.22 7.74 -5.55
N GLY A 93 -0.41 6.42 -5.50
CA GLY A 93 0.55 5.50 -4.89
C GLY A 93 1.71 5.10 -5.80
N GLY A 94 2.73 4.50 -5.18
CA GLY A 94 3.98 4.11 -5.85
C GLY A 94 5.06 5.17 -5.72
N THR A 95 6.33 4.73 -5.64
CA THR A 95 7.47 5.61 -5.32
C THR A 95 7.52 6.88 -6.18
N PRO A 96 7.37 6.84 -7.51
CA PRO A 96 7.40 8.06 -8.32
C PRO A 96 6.27 9.04 -7.98
N MET A 97 5.06 8.52 -7.74
CA MET A 97 3.87 9.34 -7.46
C MET A 97 3.91 9.93 -6.06
N VAL A 98 4.41 9.18 -5.08
CA VAL A 98 4.66 9.67 -3.71
C VAL A 98 5.65 10.83 -3.73
N THR A 99 6.77 10.68 -4.45
CA THR A 99 7.75 11.76 -4.60
C THR A 99 7.13 12.98 -5.27
N LYS A 100 6.36 12.79 -6.35
CA LYS A 100 5.69 13.91 -7.04
C LYS A 100 4.64 14.59 -6.15
N SER A 101 3.92 13.83 -5.32
CA SER A 101 2.98 14.35 -4.32
C SER A 101 3.68 15.36 -3.40
N GLY A 102 4.84 14.98 -2.85
CA GLY A 102 5.63 15.86 -1.98
C GLY A 102 6.16 17.10 -2.69
N GLN A 103 6.62 16.96 -3.93
CA GLN A 103 7.06 18.09 -4.75
C GLN A 103 5.93 19.10 -4.99
N LEU A 104 4.73 18.63 -5.37
CA LEU A 104 3.58 19.50 -5.63
C LEU A 104 3.15 20.26 -4.37
N VAL A 105 3.12 19.59 -3.21
CA VAL A 105 2.82 20.25 -1.92
C VAL A 105 3.88 21.29 -1.60
N ALA A 106 5.17 20.96 -1.72
CA ALA A 106 6.25 21.90 -1.44
C ALA A 106 6.20 23.14 -2.36
N GLU A 107 5.98 22.94 -3.67
CA GLU A 107 5.80 24.03 -4.64
C GLU A 107 4.59 24.90 -4.29
N ALA A 108 3.46 24.29 -3.89
CA ALA A 108 2.25 25.00 -3.53
C ALA A 108 2.42 25.82 -2.25
N ILE A 109 3.11 25.27 -1.25
CA ILE A 109 3.48 26.00 -0.03
C ILE A 109 4.39 27.17 -0.40
N LEU A 110 5.49 26.97 -1.11
CA LEU A 110 6.41 28.06 -1.46
C LEU A 110 5.71 29.22 -2.16
N LYS A 111 4.79 28.93 -3.09
CA LYS A 111 3.99 29.94 -3.81
C LYS A 111 3.06 30.76 -2.90
N GLN A 112 2.62 30.24 -1.76
CA GLN A 112 1.77 30.99 -0.84
C GLN A 112 2.56 31.98 0.03
N TRP A 113 3.89 31.84 0.10
CA TRP A 113 4.77 32.64 0.96
C TRP A 113 5.61 33.66 0.16
N THR A 114 5.43 33.73 -1.15
CA THR A 114 5.97 34.76 -2.07
C THR A 114 4.84 35.57 -2.65
#